data_AF-A0A7K5GR73-F1
#
_entry.id   AF-A0A7K5GR73-F1
#
_cell.length_a   1.000
_cell.length_b   1.000
_cell.length_c   1.000
_cell.angle_alpha   90.00
_cell.angle_beta   90.00
_cell.angle_gamma   90.00
#
_symmetry.space_group_name_H-M   'P 1'
#
loop_
_entity.id
_entity.type
_entity.pdbx_description
1 polymer ?
#
loop_
_entity_poly.entity_id
_entity_poly.type
_entity_poly.pdbx_seq_one_letter_code
_entity_poly.pdbx_strand_id
1 'polypeptide(L)'
;MGDIHEVPRPRIATGHLAQHIGQPVCFVGRVEKIHPTGKLFVLSDGEGKHTTVELSEPLDEEISGVLEVVGRVTNQATIMCMSYVQFREDKSPFDLELYNEALKIIHEFPEYFPFG
;
A
#
# COMPACT_ATOMS: atom_id res chain seq x y z
N MET A 1 -2.53 21.80 -1.53
CA MET A 1 -2.06 20.41 -1.38
C MET A 1 -1.92 19.87 -2.78
N GLY A 2 -0.70 19.53 -3.22
CA GLY A 2 -0.50 18.98 -4.56
C GLY A 2 -1.21 17.65 -4.72
N ASP A 3 -1.60 17.33 -5.95
CA ASP A 3 -2.19 16.04 -6.28
C ASP A 3 -1.20 14.93 -5.89
N ILE A 4 -1.66 13.91 -5.16
CA ILE A 4 -0.81 12.79 -4.72
C ILE A 4 -0.23 12.02 -5.91
N HIS A 5 -0.87 12.12 -7.08
CA HIS A 5 -0.43 11.51 -8.32
C HIS A 5 0.70 12.28 -9.01
N GLU A 6 0.92 13.55 -8.64
CA GLU A 6 1.96 14.43 -9.21
C GLU A 6 3.28 14.40 -8.42
N VAL A 7 3.34 13.67 -7.32
CA VAL A 7 4.52 13.56 -6.46
C VAL A 7 5.08 12.14 -6.43
N PRO A 8 6.38 11.97 -6.12
CA PRO A 8 6.96 10.64 -5.87
C PRO A 8 6.21 9.92 -4.76
N ARG A 9 6.03 8.61 -4.94
CA ARG A 9 5.31 7.71 -4.03
C ARG A 9 6.20 6.51 -3.75
N PRO A 10 7.10 6.59 -2.74
CA PRO A 10 7.94 5.47 -2.37
C PRO A 10 7.12 4.20 -2.15
N ARG A 11 7.59 3.10 -2.74
CA ARG A 11 7.00 1.78 -2.52
C ARG A 11 7.49 1.27 -1.18
N ILE A 12 6.58 0.95 -0.27
CA ILE A 12 6.93 0.59 1.11
C ILE A 12 6.25 -0.69 1.58
N ALA A 13 6.90 -1.39 2.50
CA ALA A 13 6.31 -2.43 3.35
C ALA A 13 5.85 -1.85 4.69
N THR A 14 5.09 -2.61 5.49
CA THR A 14 4.50 -2.17 6.78
C THR A 14 5.55 -1.60 7.72
N GLY A 15 6.73 -2.22 7.77
CA GLY A 15 7.84 -1.79 8.64
C GLY A 15 8.32 -0.35 8.42
N HIS A 16 8.00 0.26 7.27
CA HIS A 16 8.46 1.60 6.90
C HIS A 16 7.43 2.69 7.19
N LEU A 17 6.20 2.36 7.61
CA LEU A 17 5.12 3.34 7.78
C LEU A 17 5.49 4.46 8.75
N ALA A 18 6.10 4.12 9.89
CA ALA A 18 6.50 5.11 10.90
C ALA A 18 7.49 6.15 10.34
N GLN A 19 8.33 5.77 9.37
CA GLN A 19 9.31 6.68 8.74
C GLN A 19 8.67 7.59 7.67
N HIS A 20 7.46 7.25 7.21
CA HIS A 20 6.77 7.93 6.12
C HIS A 20 5.53 8.71 6.59
N ILE A 21 5.36 8.95 7.91
CA ILE A 21 4.23 9.71 8.44
C ILE A 21 4.06 11.04 7.70
N GLY A 22 2.85 11.31 7.25
CA GLY A 22 2.49 12.50 6.51
C GLY A 22 2.96 12.50 5.04
N GLN A 23 3.67 11.48 4.58
CA GLN A 23 4.19 11.38 3.21
C GLN A 23 3.27 10.55 2.29
N PRO A 24 3.24 10.85 0.98
CA PRO A 24 2.59 10.01 -0.01
C PRO A 24 3.38 8.71 -0.21
N VAL A 25 2.69 7.58 -0.35
CA VAL A 25 3.31 6.25 -0.47
C VAL A 25 2.53 5.38 -1.46
N CYS A 26 3.18 4.32 -1.93
CA CYS A 26 2.57 3.21 -2.64
C CYS A 26 2.76 1.93 -1.81
N PHE A 27 1.67 1.29 -1.44
CA PHE A 27 1.67 0.07 -0.62
C PHE A 27 0.99 -1.05 -1.39
N VAL A 28 1.65 -2.20 -1.52
CA VAL A 28 1.05 -3.39 -2.14
C VAL A 28 0.89 -4.46 -1.06
N GLY A 29 -0.32 -5.01 -0.95
CA GLY A 29 -0.61 -6.02 0.04
C GLY A 29 -1.87 -6.81 -0.26
N ARG A 30 -2.05 -7.92 0.44
CA ARG A 30 -3.20 -8.82 0.29
C ARG A 30 -4.32 -8.42 1.26
N VAL A 31 -5.56 -8.37 0.78
CA VAL A 31 -6.74 -8.08 1.60
C VAL A 31 -6.94 -9.17 2.64
N GLU A 32 -6.92 -8.79 3.90
CA GLU A 32 -7.15 -9.69 5.03
C GLU A 32 -8.55 -9.52 5.63
N LYS A 33 -8.99 -8.26 5.80
CA LYS A 33 -10.27 -7.93 6.45
C LYS A 33 -10.83 -6.65 5.87
N ILE A 34 -12.15 -6.59 5.74
CA ILE A 34 -12.89 -5.38 5.39
C ILE A 34 -13.82 -5.06 6.57
N HIS A 35 -13.78 -3.82 7.05
CA HIS A 35 -14.65 -3.37 8.13
C HIS A 35 -16.10 -3.25 7.61
N PRO A 36 -17.13 -3.56 8.41
CA PRO A 36 -18.53 -3.53 7.96
C PRO A 36 -19.02 -2.20 7.38
N THR A 37 -18.36 -1.08 7.72
CA THR A 37 -18.69 0.24 7.16
C THR A 37 -18.16 0.45 5.74
N GLY A 38 -17.31 -0.45 5.24
CA GLY A 38 -16.60 -0.30 3.97
C GLY A 38 -15.54 0.79 3.96
N LYS A 39 -15.30 1.50 5.07
CA LYS A 39 -14.35 2.63 5.15
C LYS A 39 -12.95 2.28 5.63
N LEU A 40 -12.76 1.03 6.05
CA LEU A 40 -11.49 0.53 6.59
C LEU A 40 -11.28 -0.88 6.05
N PHE A 41 -10.06 -1.19 5.64
CA PHE A 41 -9.65 -2.56 5.36
C PHE A 41 -8.22 -2.79 5.81
N VAL A 42 -7.86 -4.06 6.00
CA VAL A 42 -6.55 -4.49 6.47
C VAL A 42 -5.84 -5.19 5.32
N LEU A 43 -4.60 -4.79 5.07
CA LEU A 43 -3.69 -5.47 4.15
C LEU A 43 -2.58 -6.18 4.91
N SER A 44 -2.15 -7.34 4.43
CA SER A 44 -0.87 -7.95 4.78
C SER A 44 0.18 -7.65 3.71
N ASP A 45 1.43 -7.36 4.12
CA ASP A 45 2.57 -7.27 3.20
C ASP A 45 3.23 -8.65 2.98
N GLY A 46 4.31 -8.68 2.19
CA GLY A 46 5.06 -9.90 1.89
C GLY A 46 5.84 -10.51 3.07
N GLU A 47 5.83 -9.86 4.24
CA GLU A 47 6.36 -10.43 5.49
C GLU A 47 5.24 -10.88 6.43
N GLY A 48 3.98 -10.84 5.98
CA GLY A 48 2.80 -11.15 6.78
C GLY A 48 2.46 -10.08 7.83
N LYS A 49 3.07 -8.89 7.77
CA LYS A 49 2.76 -7.79 8.69
C LYS A 49 1.54 -7.03 8.19
N HIS A 50 0.73 -6.53 9.12
CA HIS A 50 -0.56 -5.93 8.80
C HIS A 50 -0.53 -4.40 8.88
N THR A 51 -1.27 -3.78 7.96
CA THR A 51 -1.52 -2.34 7.89
C THR A 51 -3.00 -2.08 7.70
N THR A 52 -3.51 -1.06 8.37
CA THR A 52 -4.87 -0.55 8.12
C THR A 52 -4.85 0.53 7.05
N VAL A 53 -5.77 0.41 6.10
CA VAL A 53 -6.05 1.40 5.07
C VAL A 53 -7.41 2.03 5.37
N GLU A 54 -7.47 3.35 5.33
CA GLU A 54 -8.64 4.17 5.59
C GLU A 54 -9.14 4.81 4.29
N LEU A 55 -10.45 4.88 4.12
CA LEU A 55 -11.10 5.49 2.97
C LEU A 55 -11.99 6.65 3.42
N SER A 56 -12.05 7.72 2.62
CA SER A 56 -12.96 8.84 2.83
C SER A 56 -14.43 8.41 2.67
N GLU A 57 -14.68 7.56 1.67
CA GLU A 57 -15.99 7.02 1.31
C GLU A 57 -15.97 5.48 1.42
N PRO A 58 -17.11 4.83 1.69
CA PRO A 58 -17.17 3.36 1.69
C PRO A 58 -16.76 2.79 0.34
N LEU A 59 -16.24 1.55 0.33
CA LEU A 59 -16.02 0.79 -0.90
C LEU A 59 -17.32 0.66 -1.71
N ASP A 60 -17.24 0.96 -3.00
CA ASP A 60 -18.34 0.79 -3.96
C ASP A 60 -18.38 -0.62 -4.58
N GLU A 61 -17.29 -1.38 -4.43
CA GLU A 61 -17.10 -2.72 -4.96
C GLU A 61 -16.46 -3.66 -3.95
N GLU A 62 -16.66 -4.97 -4.12
CA GLU A 62 -15.97 -5.98 -3.32
C GLU A 62 -14.51 -6.09 -3.77
N ILE A 63 -13.60 -5.90 -2.82
CA ILE A 63 -12.15 -6.03 -3.05
C ILE A 63 -11.64 -7.34 -2.48
N SER A 64 -10.69 -7.96 -3.15
CA SER A 64 -10.05 -9.20 -2.70
C SER A 64 -8.65 -9.36 -3.29
N GLY A 65 -7.92 -10.39 -2.87
CA GLY A 65 -6.59 -10.69 -3.42
C GLY A 65 -5.58 -9.58 -3.09
N VAL A 66 -4.64 -9.33 -4.01
CA VAL A 66 -3.62 -8.28 -3.88
C VAL A 66 -4.10 -6.95 -4.42
N LEU A 67 -3.92 -5.89 -3.63
CA LEU A 67 -4.19 -4.50 -4.00
C LEU A 67 -2.89 -3.69 -4.00
N GLU A 68 -2.78 -2.77 -4.94
CA GLU A 68 -1.91 -1.60 -4.84
C GLU A 68 -2.72 -0.42 -4.32
N VAL A 69 -2.31 0.16 -3.20
CA VAL A 69 -2.91 1.33 -2.56
C VAL A 69 -1.96 2.51 -2.67
N VAL A 70 -2.44 3.61 -3.21
CA VAL A 70 -1.77 4.91 -3.16
C VAL A 70 -2.48 5.77 -2.13
N GLY A 71 -1.71 6.32 -1.20
CA GLY A 71 -2.27 7.10 -0.10
C GLY A 71 -1.22 7.86 0.68
N ARG A 72 -1.65 8.56 1.71
CA ARG A 72 -0.78 9.28 2.64
C ARG A 72 -0.75 8.57 3.98
N VAL A 73 0.44 8.36 4.53
CA VAL A 73 0.56 7.76 5.86
C VAL A 73 0.04 8.74 6.91
N THR A 74 -0.80 8.25 7.82
CA THR A 74 -1.38 9.04 8.91
C THR A 74 -0.45 9.12 10.12
N ASN A 75 -0.82 9.90 11.13
CA ASN A 75 -0.10 9.96 12.40
C ASN A 75 -0.20 8.66 13.22
N GLN A 76 -1.13 7.77 12.87
CA GLN A 76 -1.34 6.46 13.51
C GLN A 76 -0.59 5.34 12.77
N ALA A 77 0.28 5.68 11.80
CA ALA A 77 0.92 4.72 10.91
C ALA A 77 -0.09 3.80 10.18
N THR A 78 -1.23 4.38 9.79
CA THR A 78 -2.19 3.80 8.82
C THR A 78 -2.03 4.52 7.48
N ILE A 79 -2.74 4.08 6.44
CA ILE A 79 -2.71 4.76 5.12
C ILE A 79 -4.08 5.36 4.84
N MET A 80 -4.18 6.68 4.72
CA MET A 80 -5.34 7.33 4.14
C MET A 80 -5.28 7.17 2.62
N CYS A 81 -6.13 6.28 2.09
CA CYS A 81 -6.18 5.91 0.69
C CYS A 81 -6.76 7.04 -0.16
N MET A 82 -6.11 7.28 -1.29
CA MET A 82 -6.58 8.19 -2.34
C MET A 82 -7.05 7.43 -3.57
N SER A 83 -6.42 6.29 -3.87
CA SER A 83 -6.81 5.38 -4.94
C SER A 83 -6.25 3.98 -4.68
N TYR A 84 -6.92 2.96 -5.19
CA TYR A 84 -6.40 1.60 -5.18
C TYR A 84 -6.65 0.89 -6.52
N VAL A 85 -5.87 -0.14 -6.81
CA VAL A 85 -6.03 -1.01 -7.98
C VAL A 85 -5.87 -2.47 -7.54
N GLN A 86 -6.82 -3.32 -7.90
CA GLN A 86 -6.71 -4.77 -7.69
C GLN A 86 -5.83 -5.41 -8.75
N PHE A 87 -4.83 -6.16 -8.32
CA PHE A 87 -3.98 -6.92 -9.22
C PHE A 87 -4.74 -8.13 -9.75
N ARG A 88 -4.54 -8.40 -11.05
CA ARG A 88 -5.14 -9.56 -11.70
C ARG A 88 -4.36 -10.82 -11.32
N GLU A 89 -5.03 -11.73 -10.61
CA GLU A 89 -4.48 -13.03 -10.23
C GLU A 89 -5.13 -14.21 -11.01
N ASP A 90 -5.90 -13.92 -12.09
CA ASP A 90 -6.67 -14.93 -12.85
C ASP A 90 -5.81 -15.91 -13.65
N LYS A 91 -4.61 -15.49 -14.05
CA LYS A 91 -3.67 -16.33 -14.83
C LYS A 91 -2.48 -16.82 -14.01
N SER A 92 -2.07 -16.05 -13.03
CA SER A 92 -0.89 -16.32 -12.20
C SER A 92 -1.05 -15.60 -10.86
N PRO A 93 -0.78 -16.27 -9.72
CA PRO A 93 -0.82 -15.63 -8.42
C PRO A 93 0.28 -14.57 -8.32
N PHE A 94 0.01 -13.47 -7.61
CA PHE A 94 1.03 -12.47 -7.36
C PHE A 94 1.91 -12.91 -6.18
N ASP A 95 3.22 -13.04 -6.44
CA ASP A 95 4.21 -13.40 -5.43
C ASP A 95 4.58 -12.16 -4.57
N LEU A 96 3.86 -12.01 -3.46
CA LEU A 96 4.02 -10.88 -2.56
C LEU A 96 5.34 -10.95 -1.77
N GLU A 97 5.85 -12.15 -1.51
CA GLU A 97 7.14 -12.36 -0.84
C GLU A 97 8.28 -11.88 -1.75
N LEU A 98 8.25 -12.27 -3.03
CA LEU A 98 9.20 -11.78 -4.03
C LEU A 98 9.11 -10.27 -4.22
N TYR A 99 7.89 -9.70 -4.24
CA TYR A 99 7.71 -8.25 -4.28
C TYR A 99 8.36 -7.56 -3.07
N ASN A 100 8.25 -8.14 -1.87
CA ASN A 100 8.89 -7.61 -0.67
C ASN A 100 10.43 -7.65 -0.74
N GLU A 101 11.02 -8.69 -1.34
CA GLU A 101 12.47 -8.70 -1.63
C GLU A 101 12.86 -7.58 -2.60
N ALA A 102 12.04 -7.29 -3.61
CA ALA A 102 12.28 -6.15 -4.49
C ALA A 102 12.21 -4.81 -3.75
N LEU A 103 11.32 -4.66 -2.76
CA LEU A 103 11.30 -3.47 -1.90
C LEU A 103 12.60 -3.31 -1.12
N LYS A 104 13.14 -4.39 -0.54
CA LYS A 104 14.42 -4.35 0.18
C LYS A 104 15.53 -3.82 -0.73
N ILE A 105 15.61 -4.32 -1.97
CA ILE A 105 16.58 -3.86 -2.97
C ILE A 105 16.41 -2.37 -3.29
N ILE A 106 15.16 -1.92 -3.51
CA ILE A 106 14.87 -0.52 -3.82
C ILE A 106 15.32 0.42 -2.69
N HIS A 107 15.13 0.01 -1.43
CA HIS A 107 15.54 0.80 -0.26
C HIS A 107 17.03 0.66 0.06
N GLU A 108 17.65 -0.47 -0.27
CA GLU A 108 19.09 -0.69 -0.10
C GLU A 108 19.92 0.10 -1.12
N PHE A 109 19.41 0.27 -2.34
CA PHE A 109 20.12 0.93 -3.43
C PHE A 109 19.33 2.12 -4.06
N PRO A 110 19.05 3.17 -3.28
CA PRO A 110 18.25 4.31 -3.75
C PRO A 110 18.87 5.07 -4.93
N GLU A 111 20.18 4.97 -5.15
CA GLU A 111 20.88 5.58 -6.28
C GLU A 111 20.48 4.98 -7.64
N TYR A 112 20.01 3.73 -7.66
CA TYR A 112 19.54 3.06 -8.87
C TYR A 112 18.01 3.09 -9.01
N PHE A 113 17.29 3.45 -7.94
CA PHE A 113 15.85 3.65 -7.95
C PHE A 113 15.45 4.94 -7.19
N PRO A 114 15.78 6.12 -7.74
CA PRO A 114 15.53 7.38 -7.05
C PRO A 114 14.03 7.69 -7.01
N PHE A 115 13.53 8.03 -5.82
CA PHE A 115 12.16 8.49 -5.61
C PHE A 115 12.03 10.01 -5.70
N GLY A 116 12.47 10.58 -6.83
CA GLY A 116 12.31 12.00 -7.17
C GLY A 116 13.06 13.01 -6.31
#